data_AF-A0A967I018-F1
#
_entry.id   AF-A0A967I018-F1
#
_cell.length_a   1.000
_cell.length_b   1.000
_cell.length_c   1.000
_cell.angle_alpha   90.00
_cell.angle_beta   90.00
_cell.angle_gamma   90.00
#
_symmetry.space_group_name_H-M   'P 1'
#
loop_
_entity.id
_entity.type
_entity.pdbx_description
1 polymer ?
#
loop_
_entity_poly.entity_id
_entity_poly.type
_entity_poly.pdbx_seq_one_letter_code
_entity_poly.pdbx_strand_id
1 'polypeptide(L)'
;MTEPKAITLAQKYGLRDDDLKKADHDKIMIWLDQWLDSDGFKRWIGYPEDWPEERKEELQSDWKAAGRDLPPHERAKPCPNFPPLPPFKIVKKVWEFPITSGKYVIGFADLVIEIPDPDMDFDKDKIRAYTGRRLVLFEVKTQIPSLGDVIRQIRFYQNFTKKRTKPPVWVLVAPHFEDQQIVILAEQGILTLKYPGLFERLVEEEDRRRVEKEKEALAEKLKKHGKEAKP
;
A
#
# COMPACT_ATOMS: atom_id res chain seq x y z
N MET A 1 36.85 16.38 1.20
CA MET A 1 36.23 15.91 -0.05
C MET A 1 35.14 14.92 0.34
N THR A 2 33.88 15.28 0.16
CA THR A 2 32.75 14.35 0.39
C THR A 2 32.77 13.31 -0.74
N GLU A 3 32.85 12.04 -0.38
CA GLU A 3 32.75 10.95 -1.36
C GLU A 3 31.46 11.11 -2.18
N PRO A 4 31.51 10.87 -3.50
CA PRO A 4 30.32 10.92 -4.33
C PRO A 4 29.36 9.82 -3.84
N LYS A 5 28.20 10.22 -3.30
CA LYS A 5 27.14 9.27 -2.94
C LYS A 5 26.78 8.47 -4.19
N ALA A 6 26.84 7.14 -4.08
CA ALA A 6 26.48 6.25 -5.18
C ALA A 6 25.08 6.58 -5.70
N ILE A 7 24.97 6.89 -6.99
CA ILE A 7 23.71 7.22 -7.66
C ILE A 7 23.04 5.92 -8.08
N THR A 8 21.77 5.73 -7.68
CA THR A 8 21.00 4.53 -8.06
C THR A 8 20.63 4.55 -9.54
N LEU A 9 20.29 3.38 -10.11
CA LEU A 9 19.88 3.34 -11.52
C LEU A 9 18.62 4.17 -11.76
N ALA A 10 17.63 4.13 -10.86
CA ALA A 10 16.42 4.94 -10.93
C ALA A 10 16.74 6.44 -11.02
N GLN A 11 17.68 6.93 -10.18
CA GLN A 11 18.11 8.32 -10.21
C GLN A 11 18.78 8.69 -11.55
N LYS A 12 19.52 7.77 -12.18
CA LYS A 12 20.09 8.01 -13.53
C LYS A 12 19.02 8.15 -14.61
N TYR A 13 17.83 7.57 -14.42
CA TYR A 13 16.67 7.74 -15.30
C TYR A 13 15.77 8.92 -14.90
N GLY A 14 16.21 9.78 -13.98
CA GLY A 14 15.45 10.95 -13.53
C GLY A 14 14.35 10.64 -12.51
N LEU A 15 14.27 9.40 -12.03
CA LEU A 15 13.34 9.00 -10.96
C LEU A 15 13.96 9.34 -9.61
N ARG A 16 14.01 10.63 -9.30
CA ARG A 16 14.55 11.13 -8.04
C ARG A 16 13.44 11.27 -7.02
N ASP A 17 13.65 10.67 -5.86
CA ASP A 17 12.75 10.83 -4.72
C ASP A 17 13.30 11.88 -3.76
N ASP A 18 12.68 13.06 -3.74
CA ASP A 18 13.01 14.13 -2.81
C ASP A 18 12.19 14.07 -1.52
N ASP A 19 11.18 13.17 -1.42
CA ASP A 19 10.35 13.02 -0.22
C ASP A 19 11.09 12.36 0.94
N LEU A 20 12.06 11.48 0.66
CA LEU A 20 12.92 10.81 1.65
C LEU A 20 13.64 11.77 2.62
N LYS A 21 13.76 13.06 2.27
CA LYS A 21 14.40 14.07 3.11
C LYS A 21 13.43 14.85 4.00
N LYS A 22 12.13 14.64 3.84
CA LYS A 22 11.09 15.43 4.50
C LYS A 22 10.67 14.76 5.80
N ALA A 23 10.63 15.52 6.89
CA ALA A 23 10.15 15.02 8.17
C ALA A 23 8.69 14.52 8.12
N ASP A 24 7.86 15.03 7.20
CA ASP A 24 6.50 14.53 7.03
C ASP A 24 6.45 13.15 6.35
N HIS A 25 7.45 12.79 5.54
CA HIS A 25 7.58 11.43 4.99
C HIS A 25 7.79 10.42 6.12
N ASP A 26 8.72 10.71 7.05
CA ASP A 26 8.98 9.86 8.20
C ASP A 26 7.73 9.65 9.08
N LYS A 27 6.90 10.69 9.25
CA LYS A 27 5.63 10.56 9.98
C LYS A 27 4.68 9.59 9.30
N ILE A 28 4.55 9.66 7.97
CA ILE A 28 3.71 8.72 7.22
C ILE A 28 4.26 7.31 7.35
N MET A 29 5.58 7.13 7.25
CA MET A 29 6.25 5.85 7.40
C MET A 29 6.02 5.21 8.78
N ILE A 30 6.18 5.98 9.85
CA ILE A 30 5.94 5.53 11.23
C ILE A 30 4.46 5.14 11.42
N TRP A 31 3.54 5.98 10.93
CA TRP A 31 2.11 5.66 10.99
C TRP A 31 1.79 4.39 10.21
N LEU A 32 2.33 4.24 9.00
CA LEU A 32 2.11 3.08 8.15
C LEU A 32 2.57 1.82 8.87
N ASP A 33 3.77 1.84 9.46
CA ASP A 33 4.32 0.70 10.20
C ASP A 33 3.43 0.27 11.37
N GLN A 34 2.88 1.22 12.13
CA GLN A 34 1.92 0.95 13.21
C GLN A 34 0.57 0.47 12.70
N TRP A 35 0.07 1.08 11.62
CA TRP A 35 -1.23 0.74 11.03
C TRP A 35 -1.25 -0.68 10.47
N LEU A 36 -0.12 -1.16 9.93
CA LEU A 36 0.04 -2.54 9.45
C LEU A 36 -0.16 -3.60 10.54
N ASP A 37 0.09 -3.26 11.80
CA ASP A 37 -0.13 -4.14 12.94
C ASP A 37 -1.58 -4.05 13.49
N SER A 38 -2.44 -3.22 12.87
CA SER A 38 -3.84 -3.03 13.28
C SER A 38 -4.81 -3.95 12.53
N ASP A 39 -5.99 -4.20 13.12
CA ASP A 39 -7.11 -4.86 12.45
C ASP A 39 -7.59 -4.09 11.20
N GLY A 40 -7.34 -2.77 11.16
CA GLY A 40 -7.66 -1.93 10.02
C GLY A 40 -6.94 -2.39 8.75
N PHE A 41 -5.66 -2.77 8.86
CA PHE A 41 -4.91 -3.27 7.71
C PHE A 41 -5.43 -4.63 7.23
N LYS A 42 -5.71 -5.56 8.17
CA LYS A 42 -6.28 -6.88 7.85
C LYS A 42 -7.58 -6.75 7.04
N ARG A 43 -8.46 -5.82 7.45
CA ARG A 43 -9.71 -5.51 6.75
C ARG A 43 -9.45 -4.85 5.40
N TRP A 44 -8.52 -3.89 5.35
CA TRP A 44 -8.21 -3.15 4.12
C TRP A 44 -7.63 -4.05 3.01
N ILE A 45 -6.71 -4.96 3.36
CA ILE A 45 -6.17 -5.92 2.39
C ILE A 45 -7.17 -7.02 2.01
N GLY A 46 -8.36 -7.02 2.63
CA GLY A 46 -9.42 -7.98 2.38
C GLY A 46 -9.03 -9.41 2.78
N TYR A 47 -8.20 -9.57 3.82
CA TYR A 47 -7.84 -10.92 4.29
C TYR A 47 -9.08 -11.56 4.93
N PRO A 48 -9.67 -12.59 4.30
CA PRO A 48 -10.94 -13.09 4.76
C PRO A 48 -10.74 -13.93 6.03
N GLU A 49 -11.76 -13.98 6.88
CA GLU A 49 -11.74 -14.85 8.06
C GLU A 49 -11.93 -16.33 7.67
N ASP A 50 -12.68 -16.55 6.59
CA ASP A 50 -12.99 -17.86 6.01
C ASP A 50 -12.78 -17.88 4.48
N TRP A 51 -12.70 -19.05 3.87
CA TRP A 51 -12.65 -19.16 2.41
C TRP A 51 -13.93 -18.59 1.77
N PRO A 52 -13.84 -17.70 0.75
CA PRO A 52 -15.01 -17.23 0.01
C PRO A 52 -15.79 -18.39 -0.63
N GLU A 53 -17.13 -18.33 -0.66
CA GLU A 53 -17.95 -19.42 -1.24
C GLU A 53 -17.66 -19.65 -2.71
N GLU A 54 -17.53 -18.59 -3.51
CA GLU A 54 -17.14 -18.68 -4.92
C GLU A 54 -15.82 -19.45 -5.10
N ARG A 55 -14.86 -19.22 -4.19
CA ARG A 55 -13.59 -19.93 -4.18
C ARG A 55 -13.77 -21.39 -3.75
N LYS A 56 -14.61 -21.67 -2.75
CA LYS A 56 -14.95 -23.05 -2.35
C LYS A 56 -15.61 -23.80 -3.52
N GLU A 57 -16.49 -23.16 -4.28
CA GLU A 57 -17.16 -23.72 -5.46
C GLU A 57 -16.17 -24.00 -6.59
N GLU A 58 -15.31 -23.03 -6.93
CA GLU A 58 -14.22 -23.20 -7.90
C GLU A 58 -13.33 -24.38 -7.54
N LEU A 59 -12.86 -24.43 -6.29
CA LEU A 59 -12.03 -25.51 -5.77
C LEU A 59 -12.75 -26.87 -5.81
N GLN A 60 -14.05 -26.89 -5.55
CA GLN A 60 -14.85 -28.11 -5.64
C GLN A 60 -15.04 -28.57 -7.09
N SER A 61 -15.11 -27.65 -8.04
CA SER A 61 -15.11 -27.93 -9.48
C SER A 61 -13.76 -28.52 -9.93
N ASP A 62 -12.65 -27.90 -9.54
CA ASP A 62 -11.29 -28.36 -9.85
C ASP A 62 -11.02 -29.75 -9.28
N TRP A 63 -11.45 -30.00 -8.04
CA TRP A 63 -11.38 -31.32 -7.41
C TRP A 63 -12.14 -32.39 -8.19
N LYS A 64 -13.40 -32.10 -8.59
CA LYS A 64 -14.19 -33.00 -9.43
C LYS A 64 -13.51 -33.24 -10.78
N ALA A 65 -12.87 -32.21 -11.34
CA ALA A 65 -12.16 -32.30 -12.61
C ALA A 65 -10.91 -33.19 -12.52
N ALA A 66 -10.09 -33.02 -11.48
CA ALA A 66 -8.88 -33.81 -11.22
C ALA A 66 -9.19 -35.29 -10.99
N GLY A 67 -10.35 -35.60 -10.39
CA GLY A 67 -10.81 -36.98 -10.18
C GLY A 67 -11.39 -37.68 -11.42
N ARG A 68 -11.50 -37.01 -12.58
CA ARG A 68 -12.12 -37.62 -13.78
C ARG A 68 -11.30 -38.74 -14.42
N ASP A 69 -9.98 -38.67 -14.29
CA ASP A 69 -9.06 -39.67 -14.86
C ASP A 69 -8.79 -40.86 -13.92
N LEU A 70 -9.37 -40.85 -12.72
CA LEU A 70 -9.27 -41.95 -11.76
C LEU A 70 -10.33 -43.03 -12.05
N PRO A 71 -10.01 -44.32 -11.80
CA PRO A 71 -10.99 -45.41 -11.83
C PRO A 71 -12.25 -45.06 -11.02
N PRO A 72 -13.46 -45.54 -11.41
CA PRO A 72 -14.72 -45.18 -10.74
C PRO A 72 -14.75 -45.37 -9.22
N HIS A 73 -13.95 -46.30 -8.68
CA HIS A 73 -13.84 -46.58 -7.25
C HIS A 73 -12.82 -45.68 -6.52
N GLU A 74 -11.95 -44.99 -7.27
CA GLU A 74 -10.96 -44.00 -6.78
C GLU A 74 -11.41 -42.56 -7.04
N ARG A 75 -12.53 -42.36 -7.77
CA ARG A 75 -13.11 -41.02 -7.97
C ARG A 75 -13.27 -40.34 -6.62
N ALA A 76 -12.61 -39.20 -6.50
CA ALA A 76 -12.45 -38.50 -5.25
C ALA A 76 -13.81 -38.25 -4.58
N LYS A 77 -13.96 -38.70 -3.33
CA LYS A 77 -15.09 -38.29 -2.48
C LYS A 77 -15.07 -36.76 -2.38
N PRO A 78 -16.21 -36.05 -2.36
CA PRO A 78 -16.21 -34.62 -2.11
C PRO A 78 -15.46 -34.35 -0.81
N CYS A 79 -14.48 -33.45 -0.84
CA CYS A 79 -13.76 -33.07 0.38
C CYS A 79 -14.79 -32.44 1.34
N PRO A 80 -15.10 -33.06 2.48
CA PRO A 80 -16.23 -32.63 3.29
C PRO A 80 -15.92 -31.37 4.08
N ASN A 81 -14.65 -31.08 4.38
CA ASN A 81 -14.23 -29.95 5.20
C ASN A 81 -12.97 -29.30 4.60
N PHE A 82 -13.09 -28.04 4.15
CA PHE A 82 -11.93 -27.24 3.81
C PHE A 82 -11.08 -27.00 5.09
N PRO A 83 -9.74 -27.08 5.02
CA PRO A 83 -8.89 -26.72 6.14
C PRO A 83 -9.08 -25.25 6.52
N PRO A 84 -8.92 -24.89 7.81
CA PRO A 84 -9.02 -23.50 8.25
C PRO A 84 -7.95 -22.64 7.56
N LEU A 85 -8.28 -21.37 7.35
CA LEU A 85 -7.29 -20.40 6.86
C LEU A 85 -6.16 -20.23 7.88
N PRO A 86 -4.91 -20.06 7.43
CA PRO A 86 -3.81 -19.73 8.31
C PRO A 86 -4.09 -18.38 9.00
N PRO A 87 -3.68 -18.19 10.27
CA PRO A 87 -3.83 -16.92 10.94
C PRO A 87 -3.04 -15.85 10.20
N PHE A 88 -3.66 -14.67 10.03
CA PHE A 88 -2.97 -13.54 9.43
C PHE A 88 -1.84 -13.08 10.34
N LYS A 89 -0.61 -13.11 9.82
CA LYS A 89 0.57 -12.55 10.48
C LYS A 89 1.55 -12.07 9.43
N ILE A 90 1.96 -10.81 9.51
CA ILE A 90 3.03 -10.28 8.67
C ILE A 90 4.30 -11.11 8.92
N VAL A 91 4.80 -11.76 7.88
CA VAL A 91 5.94 -12.69 7.93
C VAL A 91 7.26 -11.92 7.94
N LYS A 92 7.30 -10.84 7.16
CA LYS A 92 8.48 -9.98 7.02
C LYS A 92 8.02 -8.54 6.86
N LYS A 93 8.76 -7.61 7.47
CA LYS A 93 8.57 -6.15 7.37
C LYS A 93 9.95 -5.52 7.26
N VAL A 94 10.21 -4.79 6.17
CA VAL A 94 11.52 -4.18 5.88
C VAL A 94 11.32 -2.79 5.30
N TRP A 95 11.89 -1.80 5.96
CA TRP A 95 11.97 -0.41 5.50
C TRP A 95 13.10 -0.26 4.48
N GLU A 96 12.95 0.68 3.55
CA GLU A 96 13.92 0.98 2.49
C GLU A 96 14.40 -0.30 1.79
N PHE A 97 13.46 -1.11 1.30
CA PHE A 97 13.78 -2.40 0.71
C PHE A 97 14.50 -2.21 -0.62
N PRO A 98 15.75 -2.72 -0.77
CA PRO A 98 16.51 -2.55 -1.99
C PRO A 98 15.90 -3.38 -3.13
N ILE A 99 15.61 -2.71 -4.24
CA ILE A 99 15.23 -3.35 -5.50
C ILE A 99 16.49 -3.52 -6.32
N THR A 100 16.84 -4.77 -6.63
CA THR A 100 18.12 -5.10 -7.27
C THR A 100 17.96 -5.84 -8.58
N SER A 101 18.90 -5.63 -9.51
CA SER A 101 19.09 -6.47 -10.71
C SER A 101 20.50 -7.04 -10.70
N GLY A 102 20.63 -8.32 -10.35
CA GLY A 102 21.93 -8.93 -10.12
C GLY A 102 22.67 -8.25 -8.96
N LYS A 103 23.84 -7.66 -9.25
CA LYS A 103 24.66 -6.94 -8.25
C LYS A 103 24.33 -5.45 -8.12
N TYR A 104 23.43 -4.92 -8.94
CA TYR A 104 23.13 -3.49 -8.98
C TYR A 104 21.88 -3.16 -8.19
N VAL A 105 21.96 -2.11 -7.36
CA VAL A 105 20.80 -1.51 -6.72
C VAL A 105 20.13 -0.56 -7.71
N ILE A 106 18.88 -0.86 -8.02
CA ILE A 106 18.04 -0.11 -8.94
C ILE A 106 17.42 1.08 -8.22
N GLY A 107 16.88 0.84 -7.03
CA GLY A 107 16.22 1.81 -6.18
C GLY A 107 15.80 1.15 -4.88
N PHE A 108 14.95 1.82 -4.12
CA PHE A 108 14.43 1.35 -2.85
C PHE A 108 12.92 1.57 -2.85
N ALA A 109 12.16 0.58 -2.37
CA ALA A 109 10.78 0.79 -1.98
C ALA A 109 10.75 1.20 -0.50
N ASP A 110 9.89 2.14 -0.14
CA ASP A 110 9.89 2.72 1.21
C ASP A 110 9.61 1.68 2.28
N LEU A 111 8.62 0.81 2.03
CA LEU A 111 8.30 -0.30 2.93
C LEU A 111 7.91 -1.53 2.13
N VAL A 112 8.36 -2.70 2.58
CA VAL A 112 7.92 -3.98 2.04
C VAL A 112 7.50 -4.89 3.15
N ILE A 113 6.34 -5.50 2.97
CA ILE A 113 5.88 -6.60 3.80
C ILE A 113 5.69 -7.87 3.00
N GLU A 114 5.82 -8.99 3.68
CA GLU A 114 5.45 -10.30 3.19
C GLU A 114 4.28 -10.81 4.03
N ILE A 115 3.15 -11.05 3.38
CA ILE A 115 1.94 -11.53 4.04
C ILE A 115 1.59 -12.94 3.57
N PRO A 116 0.86 -13.70 4.40
CA PRO A 116 0.15 -14.90 4.00
C PRO A 116 -0.72 -14.61 2.77
N ASP A 117 -0.52 -15.39 1.73
CA ASP A 117 -1.39 -15.45 0.56
C ASP A 117 -1.93 -16.88 0.50
N PRO A 118 -3.00 -17.16 1.27
CA PRO A 118 -3.51 -18.51 1.40
C PRO A 118 -3.87 -19.04 0.02
N ASP A 119 -3.28 -20.18 -0.29
CA ASP A 119 -3.51 -20.90 -1.53
C ASP A 119 -3.80 -22.36 -1.20
N MET A 120 -4.33 -23.11 -2.16
CA MET A 120 -4.62 -24.52 -1.96
C MET A 120 -3.96 -25.33 -3.05
N ASP A 121 -3.26 -26.39 -2.65
CA ASP A 121 -2.74 -27.39 -3.56
C ASP A 121 -3.59 -28.64 -3.46
N PHE A 122 -3.74 -29.31 -4.59
CA PHE A 122 -4.44 -30.56 -4.70
C PHE A 122 -3.41 -31.67 -4.89
N ASP A 123 -3.22 -32.47 -3.84
CA ASP A 123 -2.53 -33.75 -3.93
C ASP A 123 -3.59 -34.85 -4.07
N LYS A 124 -3.26 -35.95 -4.76
CA LYS A 124 -4.20 -37.00 -5.24
C LYS A 124 -5.26 -37.43 -4.23
N ASP A 125 -4.93 -37.40 -2.94
CA ASP A 125 -5.80 -37.84 -1.85
C ASP A 125 -6.07 -36.75 -0.78
N LYS A 126 -5.52 -35.53 -0.93
CA LYS A 126 -5.55 -34.48 0.10
C LYS A 126 -5.60 -33.08 -0.49
N ILE A 127 -6.54 -32.28 0.01
CA ILE A 127 -6.49 -30.83 -0.12
C ILE A 127 -5.50 -30.31 0.93
N ARG A 128 -4.44 -29.62 0.48
CA ARG A 128 -3.52 -28.92 1.38
C ARG A 128 -3.71 -27.42 1.19
N ALA A 129 -4.25 -26.74 2.20
CA ALA A 129 -4.02 -25.31 2.28
C ALA A 129 -2.52 -25.09 2.52
N TYR A 130 -1.88 -24.35 1.64
CA TYR A 130 -0.54 -23.85 1.89
C TYR A 130 -0.58 -22.35 1.89
N THR A 131 0.19 -21.76 2.78
CA THR A 131 0.32 -20.32 2.82
C THR A 131 1.40 -19.94 1.82
N GLY A 132 0.97 -19.64 0.59
CA GLY A 132 1.79 -18.85 -0.30
C GLY A 132 2.18 -17.53 0.38
N ARG A 133 3.14 -16.84 -0.21
CA ARG A 133 3.55 -15.53 0.31
C ARG A 133 3.40 -14.49 -0.77
N ARG A 134 2.79 -13.38 -0.41
CA ARG A 134 2.63 -12.23 -1.29
C ARG A 134 3.42 -11.07 -0.71
N LEU A 135 4.21 -10.44 -1.57
CA LEU A 135 4.84 -9.18 -1.24
C LEU A 135 3.86 -8.04 -1.50
N VAL A 136 3.80 -7.13 -0.53
CA VAL A 136 3.15 -5.83 -0.69
C VAL A 136 4.24 -4.78 -0.51
N LEU A 137 4.44 -3.96 -1.54
CA LEU A 137 5.39 -2.86 -1.55
C LEU A 137 4.63 -1.55 -1.44
N PHE A 138 5.07 -0.70 -0.54
CA PHE A 138 4.52 0.63 -0.34
C PHE A 138 5.52 1.66 -0.86
N GLU A 139 4.98 2.60 -1.62
CA GLU A 139 5.63 3.84 -2.01
C GLU A 139 4.92 4.97 -1.27
N VAL A 140 5.64 5.79 -0.53
CA VAL A 140 5.10 6.86 0.29
C VAL A 140 5.40 8.20 -0.36
N LYS A 141 4.38 9.05 -0.47
CA LYS A 141 4.51 10.41 -0.97
C LYS A 141 3.89 11.41 -0.01
N THR A 142 4.63 12.49 0.27
CA THR A 142 4.12 13.62 1.08
C THR A 142 3.09 14.44 0.31
N GLN A 143 3.23 14.47 -1.01
CA GLN A 143 2.28 15.02 -1.97
C GLN A 143 2.50 14.29 -3.29
N ILE A 144 1.46 14.19 -4.13
CA ILE A 144 1.60 13.63 -5.49
C ILE A 144 1.87 14.80 -6.45
N PRO A 145 3.12 15.08 -6.84
CA PRO A 145 3.41 16.21 -7.73
C PRO A 145 2.97 15.93 -9.18
N SER A 146 3.15 14.69 -9.62
CA SER A 146 2.79 14.21 -10.96
C SER A 146 2.41 12.74 -10.87
N LEU A 147 1.16 12.43 -11.21
CA LEU A 147 0.67 11.06 -11.24
C LEU A 147 1.49 10.19 -12.22
N GLY A 148 1.87 10.76 -13.36
CA GLY A 148 2.67 10.08 -14.37
C GLY A 148 4.06 9.71 -13.89
N ASP A 149 4.68 10.51 -13.02
CA ASP A 149 6.02 10.24 -12.48
C ASP A 149 5.98 9.07 -11.52
N VAL A 150 4.99 9.06 -10.63
CA VAL A 150 4.79 7.97 -9.66
C VAL A 150 4.49 6.65 -10.37
N ILE A 151 3.60 6.67 -11.37
CA ILE A 151 3.31 5.47 -12.18
C ILE A 151 4.59 5.01 -12.90
N ARG A 152 5.35 5.91 -13.53
CA ARG A 152 6.62 5.55 -14.19
C ARG A 152 7.62 4.93 -13.22
N GLN A 153 7.75 5.48 -12.01
CA GLN A 153 8.64 4.94 -10.97
C GLN A 153 8.23 3.52 -10.57
N ILE A 154 6.95 3.31 -10.24
CA ILE A 154 6.43 2.00 -9.84
C ILE A 154 6.57 0.98 -10.99
N ARG A 155 6.25 1.37 -12.24
CA ARG A 155 6.40 0.50 -13.41
C ARG A 155 7.86 0.14 -13.67
N PHE A 156 8.78 1.08 -13.46
CA PHE A 156 10.21 0.83 -13.56
C PHE A 156 10.63 -0.22 -12.54
N TYR A 157 10.23 -0.10 -11.28
CA TYR A 157 10.50 -1.09 -10.23
C TYR A 157 9.88 -2.46 -10.52
N GLN A 158 8.65 -2.50 -11.04
CA GLN A 158 7.98 -3.75 -11.41
C GLN A 158 8.78 -4.58 -12.41
N ASN A 159 9.52 -3.95 -13.34
CA ASN A 159 10.37 -4.68 -14.29
C ASN A 159 11.46 -5.52 -13.61
N PHE A 160 11.87 -5.16 -12.40
CA PHE A 160 12.89 -5.86 -11.62
C PHE A 160 12.29 -6.81 -10.56
N THR A 161 11.01 -6.66 -10.23
CA THR A 161 10.32 -7.52 -9.25
C THR A 161 9.44 -8.61 -9.89
N LYS A 162 9.24 -8.59 -11.21
CA LYS A 162 8.39 -9.54 -11.97
C LYS A 162 8.86 -11.01 -11.96
N LYS A 163 10.11 -11.31 -11.61
CA LYS A 163 10.67 -12.68 -11.65
C LYS A 163 10.18 -13.61 -10.53
N ARG A 164 9.19 -13.18 -9.73
CA ARG A 164 8.63 -13.97 -8.63
C ARG A 164 7.43 -14.78 -9.10
N THR A 165 7.16 -15.89 -8.42
CA THR A 165 6.01 -16.78 -8.68
C THR A 165 4.68 -16.04 -8.66
N LYS A 166 4.54 -15.05 -7.77
CA LYS A 166 3.44 -14.09 -7.79
C LYS A 166 4.01 -12.67 -7.87
N PRO A 167 3.51 -11.81 -8.77
CA PRO A 167 3.94 -10.43 -8.82
C PRO A 167 3.55 -9.73 -7.52
N PRO A 168 4.39 -8.81 -7.02
CA PRO A 168 4.04 -8.05 -5.84
C PRO A 168 2.86 -7.10 -6.08
N VAL A 169 2.12 -6.82 -5.02
CA VAL A 169 1.12 -5.75 -4.98
C VAL A 169 1.83 -4.44 -4.65
N TRP A 170 1.52 -3.38 -5.39
CA TRP A 170 2.04 -2.04 -5.15
C TRP A 170 0.96 -1.17 -4.53
N VAL A 171 1.32 -0.44 -3.48
CA VAL A 171 0.44 0.46 -2.75
C VAL A 171 1.10 1.85 -2.72
N LEU A 172 0.40 2.85 -3.22
CA LEU A 172 0.80 4.24 -3.08
C LEU A 172 0.13 4.82 -1.83
N VAL A 173 0.94 5.35 -0.92
CA VAL A 173 0.49 5.97 0.32
C VAL A 173 0.69 7.48 0.25
N ALA A 174 -0.37 8.25 0.43
CA ALA A 174 -0.30 9.71 0.41
C ALA A 174 -1.39 10.34 1.29
N PRO A 175 -1.22 11.58 1.78
CA PRO A 175 -2.24 12.26 2.58
C PRO A 175 -3.50 12.62 1.77
N HIS A 176 -3.34 12.83 0.47
CA HIS A 176 -4.41 13.28 -0.41
C HIS A 176 -4.32 12.59 -1.77
N PHE A 177 -5.49 12.21 -2.28
CA PHE A 177 -5.71 11.71 -3.63
C PHE A 177 -6.95 12.41 -4.17
N GLU A 178 -6.89 12.80 -5.44
CA GLU A 178 -8.09 13.18 -6.18
C GLU A 178 -8.80 11.90 -6.68
N ASP A 179 -10.13 11.92 -6.81
CA ASP A 179 -10.90 10.73 -7.21
C ASP A 179 -10.43 10.16 -8.55
N GLN A 180 -10.13 11.02 -9.52
CA GLN A 180 -9.62 10.60 -10.82
C GLN A 180 -8.24 9.91 -10.71
N GLN A 181 -7.39 10.34 -9.77
CA GLN A 181 -6.09 9.70 -9.54
C GLN A 181 -6.26 8.28 -9.00
N ILE A 182 -7.23 8.08 -8.10
CA ILE A 182 -7.54 6.75 -7.54
C ILE A 182 -7.97 5.79 -8.65
N VAL A 183 -8.88 6.23 -9.53
CA VAL A 183 -9.34 5.42 -10.67
C VAL A 183 -8.18 5.04 -11.59
N ILE A 184 -7.37 6.01 -12.00
CA ILE A 184 -6.22 5.76 -12.89
C ILE A 184 -5.23 4.80 -12.25
N LEU A 185 -4.90 4.97 -10.95
CA LEU A 185 -3.99 4.06 -10.25
C LEU A 185 -4.55 2.65 -10.16
N ALA A 186 -5.85 2.50 -9.88
CA ALA A 186 -6.52 1.22 -9.83
C ALA A 186 -6.50 0.51 -11.20
N GLU A 187 -6.75 1.22 -12.31
CA GLU A 187 -6.61 0.69 -13.67
C GLU A 187 -5.18 0.22 -13.98
N GLN A 188 -4.18 0.84 -13.35
CA GLN A 188 -2.79 0.40 -13.44
C GLN A 188 -2.44 -0.77 -12.49
N GLY A 189 -3.38 -1.23 -11.66
CA GLY A 189 -3.15 -2.26 -10.65
C GLY A 189 -2.27 -1.76 -9.49
N ILE A 190 -2.33 -0.47 -9.20
CA ILE A 190 -1.68 0.18 -8.05
C ILE A 190 -2.77 0.53 -7.04
N LEU A 191 -2.68 -0.02 -5.84
CA LEU A 191 -3.62 0.30 -4.76
C LEU A 191 -3.27 1.66 -4.16
N THR A 192 -4.25 2.34 -3.58
CA THR A 192 -4.06 3.60 -2.86
C THR A 192 -4.39 3.43 -1.38
N LEU A 193 -3.61 4.08 -0.53
CA LEU A 193 -3.85 4.13 0.91
C LEU A 193 -3.72 5.59 1.39
N LYS A 194 -4.80 6.15 1.91
CA LYS A 194 -4.81 7.53 2.39
C LYS A 194 -4.23 7.62 3.80
N TYR A 195 -3.18 8.44 3.97
CA TYR A 195 -2.67 8.82 5.29
C TYR A 195 -3.60 9.85 5.95
N PRO A 196 -4.12 9.61 7.16
CA PRO A 196 -5.09 10.51 7.79
C PRO A 196 -4.46 11.77 8.40
N GLY A 197 -3.24 11.69 8.95
CA GLY A 197 -2.68 12.67 9.89
C GLY A 197 -2.09 13.97 9.30
N LEU A 198 -2.47 14.33 8.08
CA LEU A 198 -2.11 15.61 7.45
C LEU A 198 -3.33 16.52 7.23
N PHE A 199 -4.54 15.94 7.18
CA PHE A 199 -5.76 16.71 7.01
C PHE A 199 -6.10 17.52 8.27
N GLU A 200 -5.93 16.93 9.46
CA GLU A 200 -6.17 17.60 10.75
C GLU A 200 -5.29 18.84 10.93
N ARG A 201 -4.01 18.78 10.51
CA ARG A 201 -3.10 19.94 10.58
C ARG A 201 -3.44 21.04 9.58
N LEU A 202 -3.89 20.68 8.37
CA LEU A 202 -4.30 21.67 7.36
C LEU A 202 -5.60 22.39 7.77
N VAL A 203 -6.57 21.64 8.32
CA VAL A 203 -7.79 22.23 8.89
C VAL A 203 -7.43 23.13 10.09
N GLU A 204 -6.55 22.69 10.99
CA GLU A 204 -6.10 23.51 12.12
C GLU A 204 -5.34 24.78 11.69
N GLU A 205 -4.51 24.72 10.64
CA GLU A 205 -3.81 25.90 10.11
C GLU A 205 -4.74 26.88 9.38
N GLU A 206 -5.71 26.37 8.60
CA GLU A 206 -6.72 27.20 7.96
C GLU A 206 -7.63 27.89 9.00
N ASP A 207 -8.06 27.16 10.02
CA ASP A 207 -8.83 27.71 11.13
C ASP A 207 -8.03 28.77 11.90
N ARG A 208 -6.73 28.54 12.17
CA ARG A 208 -5.85 29.55 12.78
C ARG A 208 -5.76 30.82 11.92
N ARG A 209 -5.54 30.68 10.60
CA ARG A 209 -5.46 31.82 9.67
C ARG A 209 -6.76 32.60 9.60
N ARG A 210 -7.91 31.91 9.65
CA ARG A 210 -9.23 32.54 9.68
C ARG A 210 -9.43 33.34 10.97
N VAL A 211 -9.09 32.75 12.12
CA VAL A 211 -9.17 33.42 13.42
C VAL A 211 -8.25 34.66 13.48
N GLU A 212 -7.05 34.59 12.90
CA GLU A 212 -6.13 35.74 12.82
C GLU A 212 -6.71 36.88 11.98
N LYS A 213 -7.25 36.59 10.80
CA LYS A 213 -7.92 37.59 9.94
C LYS A 213 -9.12 38.23 10.64
N GLU A 214 -9.92 37.45 11.36
CA GLU A 214 -11.06 37.97 12.11
C GLU A 214 -10.62 38.91 13.25
N LYS A 215 -9.52 38.57 13.96
CA LYS A 215 -8.92 39.43 14.99
C LYS A 215 -8.36 40.73 14.42
N GLU A 216 -7.66 40.69 13.29
CA GLU A 216 -7.16 41.88 12.61
C GLU A 216 -8.30 42.80 12.17
N ALA A 217 -9.35 42.24 11.57
CA ALA A 217 -10.53 42.99 11.15
C ALA A 217 -11.26 43.64 12.35
N LEU A 218 -11.36 42.93 13.48
CA LEU A 218 -11.94 43.47 14.70
C LEU A 218 -11.09 44.59 15.29
N ALA A 219 -9.77 44.43 15.31
CA ALA A 219 -8.83 45.46 15.77
C ALA A 219 -8.90 46.72 14.89
N GLU A 220 -9.07 46.58 13.58
CA GLU A 220 -9.24 47.70 12.67
C GLU A 220 -10.58 48.44 12.88
N LYS A 221 -11.67 47.71 13.10
CA LYS A 221 -12.98 48.29 13.45
C LYS A 221 -12.92 49.08 14.76
N LEU A 222 -12.28 48.53 15.80
CA LEU A 222 -12.10 49.20 17.09
C LEU A 222 -11.25 50.48 16.96
N LYS A 223 -10.21 50.47 16.12
CA LYS A 223 -9.40 51.68 15.84
C LYS A 223 -10.19 52.77 15.11
N LYS A 224 -11.14 52.41 14.24
CA LYS A 224 -12.02 53.38 13.55
C LYS A 224 -13.01 54.02 14.52
N HIS A 225 -13.70 53.22 15.34
CA HIS A 225 -14.66 53.75 16.33
C HIS A 225 -13.99 54.50 17.49
N GLY A 226 -12.78 54.13 17.90
CA GLY A 226 -12.03 54.86 18.93
C GLY A 226 -11.53 56.25 18.52
N LYS A 227 -11.55 56.58 17.21
CA LYS A 227 -11.20 57.92 16.70
C LYS A 227 -12.38 58.88 16.60
N GLU A 228 -13.61 58.38 16.59
CA GLU A 228 -14.83 59.20 16.53
C GLU A 228 -15.32 59.63 17.93
N ALA A 229 -14.71 59.11 19.00
CA ALA A 229 -15.06 59.39 20.39
C ALA A 229 -14.08 60.36 21.09
N LYS A 230 -13.42 61.25 20.34
CA LYS A 230 -12.75 62.43 20.93
C LYS A 230 -13.66 63.65 20.74
N PRO A 231 -14.01 64.35 21.84
CA PRO A 231 -15.05 65.39 21.87
C PRO A 231 -14.71 66.60 21.00
#